data_AF-A0A961MVJ2-F1
#
_entry.id   AF-A0A961MVJ2-F1
#
_cell.length_a   1.000
_cell.length_b   1.000
_cell.length_c   1.000
_cell.angle_alpha   90.00
_cell.angle_beta   90.00
_cell.angle_gamma   90.00
#
_symmetry.space_group_name_H-M   'P 1'
#
loop_
_entity.id
_entity.type
_entity.pdbx_description
1 polymer ?
#
loop_
_entity_poly.entity_id
_entity_poly.type
_entity_poly.pdbx_seq_one_letter_code
_entity_poly.pdbx_strand_id
1 'polypeptide(L)'
;MQRRVFTTGFSAALITAGLMRPALAEGGDGFDQGALRALRLQFGAGEIQTIDGFEIGGGHGAVGLRWIHAQPSYNEDRIDLSGTAPVVGALFRTPFRVRWARALPLGTLDLVGSHLVGHVPDAGRYAQGAVTIGAGDHSWDLRGQLAPVSATPGRGRRVGAVRLGDDGRLLALVDATPLL
;
A
#
# COMPACT_ATOMS: atom_id res chain seq x y z
N MET A 1 8.21 62.63 13.57
CA MET A 1 9.47 61.87 13.75
C MET A 1 9.66 61.58 15.24
N GLN A 2 9.52 60.33 15.67
CA GLN A 2 10.33 59.76 16.76
C GLN A 2 10.14 58.24 16.80
N ARG A 3 11.27 57.54 16.84
CA ARG A 3 11.48 56.10 16.70
C ARG A 3 11.56 55.47 18.09
N ARG A 4 11.00 54.25 18.18
CA ARG A 4 11.43 53.05 18.94
C ARG A 4 12.10 53.23 20.31
N VAL A 5 11.53 52.55 21.32
CA VAL A 5 12.24 51.57 22.17
C VAL A 5 11.24 50.46 22.56
N PHE A 6 11.53 49.21 22.19
CA PHE A 6 10.91 48.01 22.75
C PHE A 6 12.00 47.31 23.57
N THR A 7 11.77 47.12 24.86
CA THR A 7 12.67 46.37 25.74
C THR A 7 11.94 45.14 26.27
N THR A 8 12.34 44.01 25.71
CA THR A 8 12.55 42.69 26.31
C THR A 8 12.12 42.51 27.78
N GLY A 9 11.18 41.58 28.00
CA GLY A 9 10.94 40.92 29.28
C GLY A 9 10.78 39.42 29.05
N PHE A 10 11.89 38.69 29.06
CA PHE A 10 11.92 37.23 29.06
C PHE A 10 11.91 36.78 30.52
N SER A 11 10.79 36.26 31.02
CA SER A 11 10.71 35.65 32.34
C SER A 11 10.84 34.13 32.19
N ALA A 12 12.00 33.62 32.59
CA ALA A 12 12.21 32.21 32.84
C ALA A 12 11.52 31.80 34.16
N ALA A 13 10.74 30.73 34.14
CA ALA A 13 10.34 30.01 35.34
C ALA A 13 10.63 28.52 35.14
N LEU A 14 11.50 28.02 36.01
CA LEU A 14 11.99 26.65 36.09
C LEU A 14 11.10 25.82 37.03
N ILE A 15 10.83 24.60 36.59
CA ILE A 15 10.72 23.34 37.36
C ILE A 15 9.51 23.17 38.30
N THR A 16 8.62 22.26 37.90
CA THR A 16 8.23 21.16 38.80
C THR A 16 8.33 19.85 38.04
N ALA A 17 9.32 19.06 38.47
CA ALA A 17 9.58 17.71 38.04
C ALA A 17 8.46 16.78 38.55
N GLY A 18 7.45 16.55 37.71
CA GLY A 18 6.69 15.31 37.72
C GLY A 18 7.31 14.41 36.67
N LEU A 19 7.89 13.28 37.09
CA LEU A 19 8.47 12.25 36.22
C LEU A 19 7.36 11.58 35.37
N MET A 20 6.77 12.31 34.42
CA MET A 20 6.23 11.67 33.24
C MET A 20 7.44 11.30 32.40
N ARG A 21 7.91 10.07 32.61
CA ARG A 21 8.64 9.38 31.55
C ARG A 21 7.81 9.56 30.29
N PRO A 22 8.31 10.17 29.20
CA PRO A 22 7.69 9.90 27.93
C PRO A 22 7.66 8.38 27.85
N ALA A 23 6.48 7.79 27.68
CA ALA A 23 6.39 6.43 27.22
C ALA A 23 7.17 6.45 25.90
N LEU A 24 8.44 6.08 25.97
CA LEU A 24 9.20 5.60 24.83
C LEU A 24 8.30 4.48 24.32
N ALA A 25 7.61 4.75 23.21
CA ALA A 25 6.96 3.71 22.45
C ALA A 25 8.00 2.61 22.34
N GLU A 26 7.72 1.46 22.96
CA GLU A 26 8.55 0.28 22.84
C GLU A 26 8.86 0.14 21.36
N GLY A 27 10.15 0.17 21.05
CA GLY A 27 10.64 0.11 19.68
C GLY A 27 10.16 -1.18 19.05
N GLY A 28 9.00 -1.15 18.40
CA GLY A 28 8.70 -2.05 17.32
C GLY A 28 9.76 -1.82 16.26
N ASP A 29 10.41 -2.89 15.81
CA ASP A 29 11.39 -2.83 14.73
C ASP A 29 10.94 -1.84 13.65
N GLY A 30 11.73 -0.79 13.46
CA GLY A 30 11.37 0.32 12.60
C GLY A 30 11.11 -0.19 11.19
N PHE A 31 9.84 -0.20 10.76
CA PHE A 31 9.53 -0.50 9.37
C PHE A 31 9.85 0.72 8.51
N ASP A 32 10.91 0.62 7.72
CA ASP A 32 11.30 1.65 6.76
C ASP A 32 10.29 1.75 5.61
N GLN A 33 9.50 2.82 5.64
CA GLN A 33 8.48 3.10 4.65
C GLN A 33 9.08 3.33 3.26
N GLY A 34 8.55 2.64 2.25
CA GLY A 34 9.04 2.70 0.88
C GLY A 34 10.30 1.85 0.63
N ALA A 35 10.80 1.11 1.62
CA ALA A 35 11.90 0.17 1.42
C ALA A 35 11.50 -0.89 0.38
N LEU A 36 12.46 -1.25 -0.48
CA LEU A 36 12.26 -2.28 -1.49
C LEU A 36 12.25 -3.65 -0.82
N ARG A 37 11.10 -4.34 -0.83
CA ARG A 37 10.96 -5.70 -0.32
C ARG A 37 10.37 -6.63 -1.36
N ALA A 38 10.77 -7.90 -1.33
CA ALA A 38 10.11 -8.92 -2.13
C ALA A 38 8.65 -9.06 -1.67
N LEU A 39 7.73 -9.30 -2.61
CA LEU A 39 6.34 -9.62 -2.28
C LEU A 39 6.26 -11.10 -1.87
N ARG A 40 6.67 -11.39 -0.65
CA ARG A 40 6.64 -12.75 -0.08
C ARG A 40 5.45 -12.88 0.84
N LEU A 41 4.55 -13.81 0.51
CA LEU A 41 3.27 -13.99 1.19
C LEU A 41 3.17 -15.41 1.75
N GLN A 42 2.62 -15.51 2.95
CA GLN A 42 2.22 -16.77 3.58
C GLN A 42 0.71 -16.95 3.45
N PHE A 43 0.30 -18.03 2.79
CA PHE A 43 -1.08 -18.43 2.59
C PHE A 43 -1.44 -19.57 3.56
N GLY A 44 -2.59 -19.47 4.21
CA GLY A 44 -3.12 -20.51 5.09
C GLY A 44 -2.11 -21.02 6.13
N ALA A 45 -2.03 -22.35 6.29
CA ALA A 45 -1.26 -23.01 7.34
C ALA A 45 0.27 -23.05 7.13
N GLY A 46 0.84 -22.28 6.19
CA GLY A 46 2.30 -22.19 6.02
C GLY A 46 2.83 -22.21 4.59
N GLU A 47 1.98 -22.18 3.57
CA GLU A 47 2.45 -22.10 2.19
C GLU A 47 3.05 -20.72 1.94
N ILE A 48 4.34 -20.67 1.63
CA ILE A 48 5.04 -19.41 1.36
C ILE A 48 5.29 -19.28 -0.13
N GLN A 49 4.85 -18.17 -0.71
CA GLN A 49 5.04 -17.88 -2.12
C GLN A 49 5.65 -16.49 -2.29
N THR A 50 6.68 -16.41 -3.12
CA THR A 50 7.17 -15.13 -3.65
C THR A 50 6.40 -14.82 -4.92
N ILE A 51 5.77 -13.66 -4.96
CA ILE A 51 4.97 -13.20 -6.10
C ILE A 51 5.85 -12.36 -7.03
N ASP A 52 5.82 -12.68 -8.33
CA ASP A 52 6.63 -12.02 -9.37
C ASP A 52 5.80 -11.42 -10.52
N GLY A 53 4.47 -11.54 -10.45
CA GLY A 53 3.59 -10.98 -11.46
C GLY A 53 2.18 -10.71 -10.96
N PHE A 54 1.56 -9.75 -11.63
CA PHE A 54 0.16 -9.40 -11.50
C PHE A 54 -0.42 -9.19 -12.89
N GLU A 55 -1.53 -9.83 -13.18
CA GLU A 55 -2.30 -9.59 -14.39
C GLU A 55 -3.79 -9.52 -14.07
N ILE A 56 -4.52 -8.81 -14.91
CA ILE A 56 -5.98 -8.86 -14.95
C ILE A 56 -6.41 -9.22 -16.36
N GLY A 57 -7.42 -10.06 -16.48
CA GLY A 57 -7.85 -10.53 -17.78
C GLY A 57 -9.02 -11.48 -17.72
N GLY A 58 -9.52 -11.78 -18.92
CA GLY A 58 -10.53 -12.79 -19.17
C GLY A 58 -10.34 -13.38 -20.57
N GLY A 59 -11.34 -14.10 -21.07
CA GLY A 59 -11.25 -14.78 -22.37
C GLY A 59 -11.06 -13.88 -23.60
N HIS A 60 -10.93 -12.55 -23.45
CA HIS A 60 -10.82 -11.57 -24.54
C HIS A 60 -9.50 -10.78 -24.51
N GLY A 61 -8.58 -11.12 -23.59
CA GLY A 61 -7.27 -10.47 -23.45
C GLY A 61 -6.91 -10.22 -22.00
N ALA A 62 -5.62 -9.99 -21.75
CA ALA A 62 -5.08 -9.69 -20.44
C ALA A 62 -4.12 -8.50 -20.50
N VAL A 63 -4.09 -7.73 -19.42
CA VAL A 63 -3.06 -6.73 -19.17
C VAL A 63 -2.39 -7.07 -17.84
N GLY A 64 -1.07 -6.94 -17.80
CA GLY A 64 -0.30 -7.39 -16.66
C GLY A 64 1.02 -6.68 -16.55
N LEU A 65 1.70 -6.95 -15.45
CA LEU A 65 3.04 -6.49 -15.16
C LEU A 65 3.80 -7.59 -14.42
N ARG A 66 5.06 -7.75 -14.76
CA ARG A 66 5.98 -8.70 -14.14
C ARG A 66 7.16 -7.96 -13.55
N TRP A 67 7.70 -8.47 -12.46
CA TRP A 67 8.87 -7.90 -11.82
C TRP A 67 9.82 -9.00 -11.35
N ILE A 68 11.10 -8.68 -11.41
CA ILE A 68 12.19 -9.52 -10.88
C ILE A 68 12.83 -8.89 -9.64
N HIS A 69 12.46 -7.65 -9.33
CA HIS A 69 13.03 -6.86 -8.24
C HIS A 69 12.00 -6.63 -7.15
N ALA A 70 12.52 -6.39 -5.95
CA ALA A 70 11.76 -5.95 -4.80
C ALA A 70 10.99 -4.64 -5.09
N GLN A 71 9.82 -4.51 -4.48
CA GLN A 71 8.89 -3.39 -4.70
C GLN A 71 8.83 -2.48 -3.46
N PRO A 72 8.59 -1.17 -3.63
CA PRO A 72 8.37 -0.26 -2.51
C PRO A 72 7.23 -0.77 -1.61
N SER A 73 7.55 -1.00 -0.34
CA SER A 73 6.64 -1.57 0.65
C SER A 73 6.27 -0.55 1.72
N TYR A 74 5.04 -0.60 2.21
CA TYR A 74 4.49 0.35 3.17
C TYR A 74 3.78 -0.42 4.28
N ASN A 75 4.05 -0.05 5.54
CA ASN A 75 3.26 -0.48 6.68
C ASN A 75 2.05 0.46 6.80
N GLU A 76 0.87 -0.14 6.72
CA GLU A 76 -0.43 0.50 6.68
C GLU A 76 -1.06 0.65 8.07
N ASP A 77 -0.59 -0.03 9.13
CA ASP A 77 -1.10 0.04 10.52
C ASP A 77 -0.82 1.38 11.23
N ARG A 78 -0.77 2.46 10.45
CA ARG A 78 -0.59 3.82 10.93
C ARG A 78 -1.93 4.50 11.11
N ILE A 79 -1.99 5.44 12.05
CA ILE A 79 -3.10 6.38 12.19
C ILE A 79 -3.26 7.11 10.85
N ASP A 80 -4.48 7.08 10.29
CA ASP A 80 -4.78 7.83 9.07
C ASP A 80 -4.80 9.33 9.40
N LEU A 81 -3.71 10.02 9.08
CA LEU A 81 -3.58 11.47 9.23
C LEU A 81 -3.89 12.23 7.94
N SER A 82 -4.25 11.53 6.84
CA SER A 82 -4.51 12.17 5.54
C SER A 82 -5.65 13.19 5.58
N GLY A 83 -6.56 13.07 6.57
CA GLY A 83 -7.67 13.99 6.78
C GLY A 83 -7.48 15.07 7.88
N THR A 84 -6.33 15.14 8.56
CA THR A 84 -6.22 15.94 9.80
C THR A 84 -5.93 17.43 9.61
N ALA A 85 -5.42 17.86 8.45
CA ALA A 85 -5.36 19.25 7.98
C ALA A 85 -4.88 19.29 6.52
N PRO A 86 -5.26 20.28 5.68
CA PRO A 86 -4.86 20.33 4.26
C PRO A 86 -3.33 20.33 4.03
N VAL A 87 -2.56 20.92 4.96
CA VAL A 87 -1.10 21.06 4.83
C VAL A 87 -0.35 19.84 5.40
N VAL A 88 -0.87 19.23 6.46
CA VAL A 88 -0.22 18.09 7.13
C VAL A 88 -0.67 16.77 6.50
N GLY A 89 -1.96 16.63 6.16
CA GLY A 89 -2.53 15.44 5.52
C GLY A 89 -1.98 15.16 4.13
N ALA A 90 -1.60 16.20 3.38
CA ALA A 90 -0.96 16.06 2.06
C ALA A 90 0.42 15.37 2.13
N LEU A 91 1.07 15.38 3.30
CA LEU A 91 2.36 14.70 3.51
C LEU A 91 2.20 13.21 3.80
N PHE A 92 0.97 12.74 4.08
CA PHE A 92 0.69 11.36 4.44
C PHE A 92 -0.11 10.66 3.34
N ARG A 93 0.45 9.58 2.80
CA ARG A 93 -0.26 8.68 1.87
C ARG A 93 -1.50 8.11 2.55
N THR A 94 -2.65 8.20 1.89
CA THR A 94 -3.89 7.55 2.35
C THR A 94 -3.66 6.04 2.48
N PRO A 95 -3.94 5.44 3.65
CA PRO A 95 -3.68 4.02 3.87
C PRO A 95 -4.43 3.13 2.88
N PHE A 96 -3.84 1.99 2.52
CA PHE A 96 -4.42 1.03 1.57
C PHE A 96 -5.82 0.60 1.98
N ARG A 97 -6.05 0.28 3.27
CA ARG A 97 -7.38 -0.13 3.77
C ARG A 97 -8.46 0.91 3.51
N VAL A 98 -8.12 2.20 3.58
CA VAL A 98 -9.05 3.31 3.37
C VAL A 98 -9.36 3.45 1.88
N ARG A 99 -8.32 3.41 1.03
CA ARG A 99 -8.50 3.39 -0.43
C ARG A 99 -9.33 2.18 -0.87
N TRP A 100 -9.04 1.00 -0.32
CA TRP A 100 -9.75 -0.25 -0.59
C TRP A 100 -11.23 -0.17 -0.22
N ALA A 101 -11.56 0.39 0.95
CA ALA A 101 -12.94 0.52 1.41
C ALA A 101 -13.78 1.43 0.50
N ARG A 102 -13.18 2.46 -0.11
CA ARG A 102 -13.83 3.40 -1.03
C ARG A 102 -13.85 2.92 -2.48
N ALA A 103 -12.90 2.06 -2.84
CA ALA A 103 -12.68 1.61 -4.20
C ALA A 103 -13.87 0.80 -4.78
N LEU A 104 -14.10 0.97 -6.08
CA LEU A 104 -15.13 0.27 -6.85
C LEU A 104 -14.76 -1.21 -7.05
N PRO A 105 -15.62 -2.17 -6.71
CA PRO A 105 -15.38 -3.59 -6.98
C PRO A 105 -15.21 -3.87 -8.47
N LEU A 106 -14.13 -4.56 -8.85
CA LEU A 106 -13.86 -4.95 -10.23
C LEU A 106 -13.92 -6.46 -10.46
N GLY A 107 -13.42 -7.25 -9.53
CA GLY A 107 -13.28 -8.68 -9.77
C GLY A 107 -12.67 -9.46 -8.62
N THR A 108 -12.40 -10.72 -8.91
CA THR A 108 -11.78 -11.67 -7.97
C THR A 108 -10.30 -11.82 -8.29
N LEU A 109 -9.51 -12.32 -7.35
CA LEU A 109 -8.08 -12.52 -7.51
C LEU A 109 -7.72 -13.97 -7.20
N ASP A 110 -7.00 -14.60 -8.11
CA ASP A 110 -6.48 -15.95 -7.97
C ASP A 110 -4.95 -15.95 -7.94
N LEU A 111 -4.38 -16.97 -7.31
CA LEU A 111 -2.96 -17.29 -7.36
C LEU A 111 -2.75 -18.45 -8.34
N VAL A 112 -1.92 -18.21 -9.37
CA VAL A 112 -1.49 -19.21 -10.36
C VAL A 112 0.03 -19.29 -10.34
N GLY A 113 0.59 -20.29 -9.67
CA GLY A 113 2.04 -20.34 -9.42
C GLY A 113 2.50 -19.14 -8.60
N SER A 114 3.44 -18.35 -9.13
CA SER A 114 3.93 -17.09 -8.54
C SER A 114 3.20 -15.83 -9.02
N HIS A 115 2.07 -15.98 -9.73
CA HIS A 115 1.33 -14.89 -10.36
C HIS A 115 -0.02 -14.66 -9.71
N LEU A 116 -0.35 -13.39 -9.50
CA LEU A 116 -1.69 -12.97 -9.13
C LEU A 116 -2.50 -12.67 -10.39
N VAL A 117 -3.59 -13.39 -10.60
CA VAL A 117 -4.44 -13.32 -11.79
C VAL A 117 -5.82 -12.83 -11.38
N GLY A 118 -6.15 -11.60 -11.76
CA GLY A 118 -7.42 -10.97 -11.47
C GLY A 118 -8.45 -11.20 -12.59
N HIS A 119 -9.62 -11.68 -12.22
CA HIS A 119 -10.73 -11.90 -13.14
C HIS A 119 -11.57 -10.62 -13.23
N VAL A 120 -11.16 -9.73 -14.16
CA VAL A 120 -11.77 -8.41 -14.35
C VAL A 120 -12.32 -8.31 -15.77
N PRO A 121 -13.64 -8.07 -15.94
CA PRO A 121 -14.21 -7.80 -17.25
C PRO A 121 -13.59 -6.56 -17.90
N ASP A 122 -13.45 -6.57 -19.23
CA ASP A 122 -12.91 -5.46 -20.01
C ASP A 122 -11.54 -4.96 -19.52
N ALA A 123 -10.67 -5.88 -19.09
CA ALA A 123 -9.36 -5.59 -18.50
C ALA A 123 -8.50 -4.60 -19.33
N GLY A 124 -8.65 -4.60 -20.65
CA GLY A 124 -7.96 -3.67 -21.55
C GLY A 124 -8.20 -2.19 -21.26
N ARG A 125 -9.32 -1.82 -20.60
CA ARG A 125 -9.61 -0.44 -20.18
C ARG A 125 -8.65 0.07 -19.11
N TYR A 126 -7.99 -0.81 -18.39
CA TYR A 126 -7.04 -0.49 -17.34
C TYR A 126 -5.59 -0.64 -17.80
N ALA A 127 -5.36 -0.77 -19.11
CA ALA A 127 -4.01 -0.66 -19.67
C ALA A 127 -3.36 0.65 -19.22
N GLN A 128 -2.05 0.62 -18.99
CA GLN A 128 -1.25 1.71 -18.43
C GLN A 128 -1.60 2.11 -16.98
N GLY A 129 -2.54 1.41 -16.35
CA GLY A 129 -2.89 1.61 -14.95
C GLY A 129 -1.74 1.24 -14.01
N ALA A 130 -1.60 2.03 -12.94
CA ALA A 130 -0.75 1.68 -11.81
C ALA A 130 -1.44 0.63 -10.92
N VAL A 131 -0.67 -0.10 -10.13
CA VAL A 131 -1.17 -1.17 -9.27
C VAL A 131 -0.60 -1.03 -7.86
N THR A 132 -1.45 -1.23 -6.85
CA THR A 132 -1.03 -1.47 -5.47
C THR A 132 -1.55 -2.83 -5.02
N ILE A 133 -0.68 -3.66 -4.46
CA ILE A 133 -1.06 -4.91 -3.80
C ILE A 133 -1.07 -4.69 -2.29
N GLY A 134 -2.13 -5.09 -1.61
CA GLY A 134 -2.22 -5.13 -0.15
C GLY A 134 -2.32 -6.56 0.38
N ALA A 135 -1.71 -6.83 1.53
CA ALA A 135 -1.83 -8.08 2.28
C ALA A 135 -1.59 -7.81 3.77
N GLY A 136 -2.52 -8.23 4.64
CA GLY A 136 -2.51 -7.85 6.06
C GLY A 136 -2.41 -6.32 6.22
N ASP A 137 -1.50 -5.88 7.08
CA ASP A 137 -1.23 -4.46 7.33
C ASP A 137 -0.16 -3.85 6.43
N HIS A 138 0.11 -4.45 5.26
CA HIS A 138 1.15 -3.98 4.35
C HIS A 138 0.64 -3.81 2.93
N SER A 139 1.26 -2.88 2.21
CA SER A 139 1.04 -2.75 0.78
C SER A 139 2.33 -2.51 -0.01
N TRP A 140 2.26 -2.82 -1.31
CA TRP A 140 3.33 -2.62 -2.26
C TRP A 140 2.81 -1.82 -3.44
N ASP A 141 3.44 -0.68 -3.71
CA ASP A 141 3.16 0.10 -4.91
C ASP A 141 4.06 -0.41 -6.03
N LEU A 142 3.47 -1.10 -7.00
CA LEU A 142 4.23 -1.78 -8.04
C LEU A 142 4.84 -0.74 -8.98
N ARG A 143 6.13 -0.90 -9.26
CA ARG A 143 6.84 -0.10 -10.27
C ARG A 143 6.40 -0.55 -11.66
N GLY A 144 6.14 0.43 -12.52
CA GLY A 144 5.68 0.21 -13.88
C GLY A 144 4.17 0.42 -14.03
N GLN A 145 3.66 0.01 -15.19
CA GLN A 145 2.26 0.14 -15.57
C GLN A 145 1.81 -1.15 -16.24
N LEU A 146 0.50 -1.42 -16.20
CA LEU A 146 -0.07 -2.55 -16.92
C LEU A 146 0.15 -2.43 -18.43
N ALA A 147 0.59 -3.51 -19.04
CA ALA A 147 0.75 -3.63 -20.49
C ALA A 147 0.02 -4.87 -21.01
N PRO A 148 -0.34 -4.93 -22.30
CA PRO A 148 -0.87 -6.16 -22.89
C PRO A 148 0.07 -7.35 -22.66
N VAL A 149 -0.49 -8.47 -22.22
CA VAL A 149 0.23 -9.72 -21.98
C VAL A 149 -0.56 -10.92 -22.51
N SER A 150 0.14 -12.02 -22.78
CA SER A 150 -0.51 -13.31 -22.93
C SER A 150 -1.06 -13.76 -21.59
N ALA A 151 -2.34 -14.11 -21.54
CA ALA A 151 -2.99 -14.56 -20.31
C ALA A 151 -2.27 -15.77 -19.73
N THR A 152 -2.06 -15.78 -18.41
CA THR A 152 -1.43 -16.88 -17.71
C THR A 152 -2.37 -18.10 -17.74
N PRO A 153 -1.96 -19.22 -18.35
CA PRO A 153 -2.81 -20.39 -18.44
C PRO A 153 -2.87 -21.13 -17.10
N GLY A 154 -4.05 -21.60 -16.74
CA GLY A 154 -4.24 -22.48 -15.57
C GLY A 154 -5.47 -22.13 -14.75
N ARG A 155 -5.81 -23.02 -13.81
CA ARG A 155 -6.82 -22.76 -12.78
C ARG A 155 -6.10 -22.41 -11.49
N GLY A 156 -6.26 -21.17 -11.04
CA GLY A 156 -5.67 -20.69 -9.80
C GLY A 156 -6.51 -21.02 -8.57
N ARG A 157 -5.93 -20.78 -7.39
CA ARG A 157 -6.65 -20.74 -6.12
C ARG A 157 -7.13 -19.31 -5.90
N ARG A 158 -8.39 -19.11 -5.52
CA ARG A 158 -8.87 -17.79 -5.11
C ARG A 158 -8.18 -17.33 -3.82
N VAL A 159 -7.57 -16.14 -3.88
CA VAL A 159 -6.79 -15.54 -2.79
C VAL A 159 -7.14 -14.08 -2.54
N GLY A 160 -8.20 -13.55 -3.14
CA GLY A 160 -8.66 -12.20 -2.81
C GLY A 160 -9.53 -11.55 -3.88
N ALA A 161 -9.34 -10.25 -4.06
CA ALA A 161 -10.14 -9.43 -4.96
C ALA A 161 -9.36 -8.26 -5.58
N VAL A 162 -9.94 -7.68 -6.62
CA VAL A 162 -9.44 -6.49 -7.31
C VAL A 162 -10.51 -5.39 -7.28
N ARG A 163 -10.07 -4.14 -7.05
CA ARG A 163 -10.90 -2.93 -7.04
C ARG A 163 -10.22 -1.78 -7.78
N LEU A 164 -11.00 -0.79 -8.19
CA LEU A 164 -10.52 0.48 -8.76
C LEU A 164 -10.55 1.57 -7.70
N GLY A 165 -9.38 2.11 -7.36
CA GLY A 165 -9.25 3.26 -6.48
C GLY A 165 -9.75 4.54 -7.14
N ASP A 166 -10.09 5.53 -6.32
CA ASP A 166 -10.57 6.86 -6.75
C ASP A 166 -9.53 7.60 -7.62
N ASP A 167 -8.24 7.26 -7.46
CA ASP A 167 -7.11 7.78 -8.23
C ASP A 167 -6.88 7.03 -9.56
N GLY A 168 -7.80 6.13 -9.94
CA GLY A 168 -7.69 5.29 -11.13
C GLY A 168 -6.68 4.14 -11.00
N ARG A 169 -6.07 3.95 -9.83
CA ARG A 169 -5.15 2.85 -9.56
C ARG A 169 -5.93 1.55 -9.33
N LEU A 170 -5.42 0.44 -9.84
CA LEU A 170 -5.91 -0.87 -9.43
C LEU A 170 -5.37 -1.25 -8.06
N LEU A 171 -6.28 -1.63 -7.18
CA LEU A 171 -5.99 -2.14 -5.87
C LEU A 171 -6.27 -3.64 -5.88
N ALA A 172 -5.31 -4.44 -5.45
CA ALA A 172 -5.46 -5.87 -5.28
C ALA A 172 -5.26 -6.22 -3.80
N LEU A 173 -6.28 -6.75 -3.15
CA LEU A 173 -6.16 -7.25 -1.78
C LEU A 173 -5.98 -8.76 -1.84
N VAL A 174 -4.95 -9.24 -1.16
CA VAL A 174 -4.61 -10.66 -1.05
C VAL A 174 -4.85 -11.12 0.38
N ASP A 175 -5.62 -12.20 0.53
CA ASP A 175 -5.94 -12.88 1.77
C ASP A 175 -4.73 -13.74 2.21
N ALA A 176 -3.67 -13.07 2.63
CA ALA A 176 -2.40 -13.66 3.04
C ALA A 176 -1.67 -12.80 4.08
N THR A 177 -0.73 -13.42 4.79
CA THR A 177 0.15 -12.72 5.74
C THR A 177 1.45 -12.33 5.04
N PRO A 178 1.88 -11.06 5.11
CA PRO A 178 3.13 -10.61 4.52
C PRO A 178 4.35 -11.12 5.32
N LEU A 179 5.41 -11.55 4.62
CA LEU A 179 6.71 -11.91 5.20
C LEU A 179 7.75 -10.85 4.78
N LEU A 180 8.15 -10.01 5.73
CA LEU A 180 8.89 -8.75 5.47
C LEU A 180 10.32 -8.76 5.97
#